data_AF-A0A937K7F0-F1
#
_entry.id   AF-A0A937K7F0-F1
#
_cell.length_a   1.000
_cell.length_b   1.000
_cell.length_c   1.000
_cell.angle_alpha   90.00
_cell.angle_beta   90.00
_cell.angle_gamma   90.00
#
_symmetry.space_group_name_H-M   'P 1'
#
loop_
_entity.id
_entity.type
_entity.pdbx_description
1 polymer ?
#
loop_
_entity_poly.entity_id
_entity_poly.type
_entity_poly.pdbx_seq_one_letter_code
_entity_poly.pdbx_strand_id
1 'polypeptide(L)'
;MTPELTVLALAALLQVVQFALMAIPANLELGVGKTASPRDTSRLKTPLVEQVSDRTGRLMRAFTNHFEALILFTIAVVVVSVSDQSTGFTAACAWVYLGARVLYIPAYAFGWVPWRSFIFFVGLLATTLMILAALF
;
A
#
# COMPACT_ATOMS: atom_id res chain seq x y z
N MET A 1 3.55 20.54 10.60
CA MET A 1 3.89 19.19 10.07
C MET A 1 4.68 19.41 8.80
N THR A 2 5.77 18.66 8.61
CA THR A 2 6.49 18.63 7.34
C THR A 2 5.59 18.02 6.25
N PRO A 3 5.78 18.36 4.96
CA PRO A 3 5.04 17.74 3.87
C PRO A 3 5.10 16.20 3.91
N GLU A 4 6.27 15.64 4.26
CA GLU A 4 6.51 14.21 4.39
C GLU A 4 5.61 13.56 5.45
N LEU A 5 5.48 14.18 6.63
CA LEU A 5 4.59 13.69 7.69
C LEU A 5 3.11 13.78 7.30
N THR A 6 2.71 14.84 6.61
CA THR A 6 1.34 14.95 6.08
C THR A 6 1.05 13.83 5.09
N VAL A 7 1.98 13.56 4.17
CA VAL A 7 1.83 12.48 3.20
C VAL A 7 1.81 11.10 3.87
N LEU A 8 2.63 10.88 4.91
CA LEU A 8 2.61 9.62 5.67
C LEU A 8 1.24 9.38 6.33
N ALA A 9 0.65 10.42 6.93
CA ALA A 9 -0.68 10.33 7.50
C ALA A 9 -1.74 10.02 6.42
N LEU A 10 -1.66 10.67 5.25
CA LEU A 10 -2.55 10.39 4.13
C LEU A 10 -2.37 8.97 3.56
N ALA A 11 -1.14 8.47 3.49
CA ALA A 11 -0.85 7.10 3.05
C ALA A 11 -1.40 6.06 4.03
N ALA A 12 -1.33 6.33 5.35
CA ALA A 12 -1.95 5.49 6.35
C ALA A 12 -3.49 5.48 6.23
N LEU A 13 -4.11 6.64 5.99
CA LEU A 13 -5.55 6.72 5.70
C LEU A 13 -5.92 5.99 4.41
N LEU A 14 -5.10 6.09 3.36
CA LEU A 14 -5.27 5.32 2.13
C LEU A 14 -5.17 3.81 2.38
N GLN A 15 -4.36 3.37 3.34
CA GLN A 15 -4.30 1.97 3.74
C GLN A 15 -5.58 1.51 4.43
N VAL A 16 -6.21 2.36 5.26
CA VAL A 16 -7.54 2.10 5.83
C VAL A 16 -8.60 2.00 4.73
N VAL A 17 -8.54 2.87 3.71
CA VAL A 17 -9.43 2.76 2.55
C VAL A 17 -9.21 1.45 1.80
N GLN A 18 -7.96 1.02 1.56
CA GLN A 18 -7.69 -0.26 0.93
C GLN A 18 -8.16 -1.47 1.75
N PHE A 19 -8.08 -1.38 3.08
CA PHE A 19 -8.68 -2.39 3.95
C PHE A 19 -10.18 -2.52 3.68
N ALA A 20 -10.92 -1.42 3.60
CA ALA A 20 -12.35 -1.45 3.28
C ALA A 20 -12.62 -1.99 1.86
N LEU A 21 -11.85 -1.53 0.86
CA LEU A 21 -11.97 -1.98 -0.54
C LEU A 21 -11.75 -3.49 -0.69
N MET A 22 -10.88 -4.08 0.13
CA MET A 22 -10.61 -5.51 0.14
C MET A 22 -11.63 -6.28 0.98
N ALA A 23 -11.89 -5.81 2.20
CA ALA A 23 -12.68 -6.55 3.20
C ALA A 23 -14.17 -6.62 2.85
N ILE A 24 -14.74 -5.56 2.27
CA ILE A 24 -16.17 -5.54 1.93
C ILE A 24 -16.49 -6.59 0.85
N PRO A 25 -15.82 -6.63 -0.32
CA PRO A 25 -16.05 -7.69 -1.31
C PRO A 25 -15.74 -9.09 -0.78
N ALA A 26 -14.64 -9.26 -0.03
CA ALA A 26 -14.30 -10.56 0.56
C ALA A 26 -15.41 -11.07 1.50
N ASN A 27 -16.00 -10.19 2.33
CA ASN A 27 -17.12 -10.55 3.19
C ASN A 27 -18.40 -10.89 2.40
N LEU A 28 -18.68 -10.17 1.32
CA LEU A 28 -19.84 -10.44 0.46
C LEU A 28 -19.70 -11.78 -0.28
N GLU A 29 -18.49 -12.13 -0.74
CA GLU A 29 -18.25 -13.37 -1.49
C GLU A 29 -18.12 -14.61 -0.60
N LEU A 30 -17.49 -14.48 0.56
CA LEU A 30 -17.18 -15.62 1.44
C LEU A 30 -18.15 -15.79 2.62
N GLY A 31 -18.92 -14.74 2.92
CA GLY A 31 -19.74 -14.63 4.13
C GLY A 31 -18.91 -14.30 5.37
N VAL A 32 -19.48 -13.46 6.25
CA VAL A 32 -18.82 -12.97 7.49
C VAL A 32 -18.40 -14.11 8.42
N GLY A 33 -19.18 -15.19 8.50
CA GLY A 33 -18.81 -16.35 9.32
C GLY A 33 -17.50 -17.01 8.89
N LYS A 34 -17.21 -17.05 7.58
CA LYS A 34 -15.94 -17.60 7.07
C LYS A 34 -14.81 -16.62 7.27
N THR A 35 -14.99 -15.34 7.00
CA THR A 35 -13.92 -14.35 7.16
C THR A 35 -13.58 -14.08 8.63
N ALA A 36 -14.53 -14.18 9.55
CA ALA A 36 -14.32 -14.00 11.00
C ALA A 36 -13.76 -15.26 11.71
N SER A 37 -13.77 -16.40 11.04
CA SER A 37 -13.24 -17.65 11.60
C SER A 37 -11.71 -17.60 11.81
N PRO A 38 -11.10 -18.58 12.51
CA PRO A 38 -9.65 -18.64 12.73
C PRO A 38 -8.78 -18.80 11.46
N ARG A 39 -9.39 -19.13 10.31
CA ARG A 39 -8.70 -19.28 9.00
C ARG A 39 -7.60 -20.35 8.98
N ASP A 40 -7.64 -21.32 9.88
CA ASP A 40 -6.68 -22.44 9.89
C ASP A 40 -6.73 -23.24 8.58
N THR A 41 -5.55 -23.67 8.12
CA THR A 41 -5.37 -24.42 6.86
C THR A 41 -6.09 -25.77 6.89
N SER A 42 -6.12 -26.43 8.06
CA SER A 42 -6.85 -27.68 8.29
C SER A 42 -8.35 -27.57 8.01
N ARG A 43 -8.93 -26.37 8.15
CA ARG A 43 -10.35 -26.11 7.90
C ARG A 43 -10.62 -25.48 6.53
N LEU A 44 -9.77 -24.57 6.07
CA LEU A 44 -10.02 -23.79 4.85
C LEU A 44 -9.74 -24.55 3.54
N LYS A 45 -8.96 -25.64 3.58
CA LYS A 45 -8.45 -26.40 2.41
C LYS A 45 -7.55 -25.59 1.47
N THR A 46 -7.94 -24.37 1.10
CA THR A 46 -7.15 -23.39 0.34
C THR A 46 -7.17 -22.02 1.03
N PRO A 47 -6.17 -21.16 0.82
CA PRO A 47 -6.18 -19.79 1.35
C PRO A 47 -7.39 -18.97 0.90
N LEU A 48 -7.86 -18.01 1.72
CA LEU A 48 -9.03 -17.18 1.39
C LEU A 48 -8.86 -16.41 0.07
N VAL A 49 -7.63 -16.00 -0.27
CA VAL A 49 -7.33 -15.26 -1.50
C VAL A 49 -7.61 -16.07 -2.78
N GLU A 50 -7.65 -17.40 -2.67
CA GLU A 50 -7.97 -18.33 -3.77
C GLU A 50 -9.46 -18.72 -3.79
N GLN A 51 -10.22 -18.35 -2.76
CA GLN A 51 -11.65 -18.64 -2.64
C GLN A 51 -12.54 -17.47 -3.09
N VAL A 52 -11.93 -16.36 -3.51
CA VAL A 52 -12.61 -15.14 -3.96
C VAL A 52 -12.43 -14.94 -5.47
N SER A 53 -13.24 -14.07 -6.05
CA SER A 53 -13.09 -13.61 -7.43
C SER A 53 -11.70 -13.03 -7.67
N ASP A 54 -11.22 -13.10 -8.92
CA ASP A 54 -9.89 -12.59 -9.27
C ASP A 54 -9.70 -11.13 -8.88
N ARG A 55 -10.74 -10.31 -8.99
CA ARG A 55 -10.70 -8.89 -8.62
C ARG A 55 -10.50 -8.72 -7.12
N THR A 56 -11.26 -9.43 -6.31
CA THR A 56 -11.14 -9.39 -4.84
C THR A 56 -9.79 -9.94 -4.40
N GLY A 57 -9.32 -11.04 -5.00
CA GLY A 57 -7.97 -11.56 -4.76
C GLY A 57 -6.87 -10.55 -5.15
N ARG A 58 -7.05 -9.79 -6.23
CA ARG A 58 -6.15 -8.69 -6.63
C ARG A 58 -6.15 -7.54 -5.61
N LEU A 59 -7.31 -7.18 -5.04
CA LEU A 59 -7.40 -6.17 -3.97
C LEU A 59 -6.71 -6.64 -2.68
N MET A 60 -6.83 -7.92 -2.32
CA MET A 60 -6.07 -8.52 -1.20
C MET A 60 -4.56 -8.35 -1.40
N ARG A 61 -4.05 -8.65 -2.60
CA ARG A 61 -2.63 -8.47 -2.91
C ARG A 61 -2.20 -7.00 -2.96
N ALA A 62 -3.06 -6.10 -3.45
CA ALA A 62 -2.78 -4.66 -3.43
C ALA A 62 -2.64 -4.11 -2.01
N PHE A 63 -3.54 -4.54 -1.11
CA PHE A 63 -3.53 -4.16 0.30
C PHE A 63 -2.26 -4.64 1.03
N THR A 64 -1.88 -5.91 0.85
CA THR A 64 -0.62 -6.44 1.42
C THR A 64 0.60 -5.70 0.87
N ASN A 65 0.64 -5.43 -0.44
CA ASN A 65 1.74 -4.70 -1.05
C ASN A 65 1.88 -3.26 -0.52
N HIS A 66 0.77 -2.61 -0.15
CA HIS A 66 0.88 -1.29 0.45
C HIS A 66 1.45 -1.33 1.86
N PHE A 67 1.19 -2.38 2.66
CA PHE A 67 1.86 -2.53 3.96
C PHE A 67 3.38 -2.62 3.78
N GLU A 68 3.84 -3.45 2.84
CA GLU A 68 5.27 -3.59 2.52
C GLU A 68 5.90 -2.25 2.12
N ALA A 69 5.22 -1.50 1.23
CA ALA A 69 5.68 -0.19 0.79
C ALA A 69 5.65 0.86 1.93
N LEU A 70 4.61 0.84 2.76
CA LEU A 70 4.41 1.81 3.83
C LEU A 70 5.49 1.68 4.92
N ILE A 71 5.99 0.47 5.19
CA ILE A 71 7.11 0.26 6.13
C ILE A 71 8.34 1.06 5.70
N LEU A 72 8.76 0.92 4.44
CA LEU A 72 9.94 1.62 3.91
C LEU A 72 9.71 3.13 3.82
N PHE A 73 8.51 3.54 3.37
CA PHE A 73 8.15 4.96 3.29
C PHE A 73 8.11 5.61 4.67
N THR A 74 7.62 4.91 5.69
CA THR A 74 7.63 5.39 7.08
C THR A 74 9.06 5.64 7.55
N ILE A 75 9.99 4.73 7.28
CA ILE A 75 11.42 4.93 7.62
C ILE A 75 11.95 6.19 6.94
N ALA A 76 11.70 6.36 5.63
CA ALA A 76 12.14 7.53 4.89
C ALA A 76 11.63 8.85 5.50
N VAL A 77 10.32 8.92 5.79
CA VAL A 77 9.68 10.10 6.38
C VAL A 77 10.21 10.38 7.79
N VAL A 78 10.37 9.35 8.62
CA VAL A 78 10.87 9.50 10.00
C VAL A 78 12.31 10.00 9.99
N VAL A 79 13.19 9.39 9.19
CA VAL A 79 14.60 9.81 9.10
C VAL A 79 14.67 11.28 8.70
N VAL A 80 14.04 11.67 7.58
CA VAL A 80 14.03 13.06 7.08
C VAL A 80 13.45 14.05 8.11
N SER A 81 12.36 13.68 8.79
CA SER A 81 11.65 14.60 9.68
C SER A 81 12.35 14.75 11.04
N VAL A 82 12.93 13.67 11.58
CA VAL A 82 13.65 13.71 12.86
C VAL A 82 15.03 14.36 12.71
N SER A 83 15.67 14.20 11.55
CA SER A 83 16.96 14.84 11.25
C SER A 83 16.84 16.30 10.80
N ASP A 84 15.62 16.85 10.69
CA ASP A 84 15.32 18.18 10.18
C ASP A 84 15.87 18.44 8.76
N GLN A 85 15.84 17.41 7.90
CA GLN A 85 16.36 17.45 6.52
C GLN A 85 15.22 17.51 5.48
N SER A 86 14.08 18.10 5.85
CA SER A 86 12.97 18.31 4.90
C SER A 86 13.36 19.35 3.86
N THR A 87 13.21 18.99 2.58
CA THR A 87 13.50 19.84 1.43
C THR A 87 12.37 19.78 0.40
N GLY A 88 12.39 20.67 -0.59
CA GLY A 88 11.46 20.58 -1.72
C GLY A 88 11.55 19.25 -2.48
N PHE A 89 12.73 18.62 -2.50
CA PHE A 89 12.95 17.33 -3.16
C PHE A 89 12.30 16.17 -2.39
N THR A 90 12.52 16.08 -1.07
CA THR A 90 11.91 15.04 -0.23
C THR A 90 10.40 15.20 -0.18
N ALA A 91 9.90 16.44 -0.17
CA ALA A 91 8.48 16.73 -0.24
C ALA A 91 7.86 16.26 -1.57
N ALA A 92 8.53 16.51 -2.70
CA ALA A 92 8.09 16.03 -4.01
C ALA A 92 8.06 14.50 -4.07
N CYS A 93 9.11 13.83 -3.57
CA CYS A 93 9.15 12.36 -3.51
C CYS A 93 8.01 11.79 -2.67
N ALA A 94 7.68 12.40 -1.53
CA ALA A 94 6.56 11.99 -0.70
C ALA A 94 5.24 12.04 -1.49
N TRP A 95 4.95 13.16 -2.16
CA TRP A 95 3.74 13.27 -2.97
C TRP A 95 3.70 12.29 -4.16
N VAL A 96 4.84 12.05 -4.80
CA VAL A 96 4.97 11.02 -5.85
C VAL A 96 4.65 9.63 -5.31
N TYR A 97 5.17 9.28 -4.12
CA TYR A 97 4.84 8.01 -3.46
C TYR A 97 3.32 7.87 -3.27
N LEU A 98 2.65 8.88 -2.69
CA LEU A 98 1.21 8.81 -2.46
C LEU A 98 0.41 8.71 -3.76
N GLY A 99 0.77 9.49 -4.78
CA GLY A 99 0.15 9.40 -6.10
C GLY A 99 0.30 8.01 -6.73
N ALA A 100 1.51 7.43 -6.63
CA ALA A 100 1.75 6.06 -7.07
C ALA A 100 0.87 5.06 -6.31
N ARG A 101 0.71 5.19 -4.99
CA ARG A 101 -0.17 4.31 -4.20
C ARG A 101 -1.63 4.42 -4.59
N VAL A 102 -2.13 5.61 -4.88
CA VAL A 102 -3.50 5.82 -5.35
C VAL A 102 -3.72 5.15 -6.71
N LEU A 103 -2.79 5.31 -7.65
CA LEU A 103 -2.88 4.71 -8.99
C LEU A 103 -2.67 3.19 -8.99
N TYR A 104 -1.89 2.68 -8.04
CA TYR A 104 -1.60 1.25 -7.94
C TYR A 104 -2.84 0.41 -7.64
N ILE A 105 -3.79 0.94 -6.85
CA ILE A 105 -5.03 0.25 -6.46
C ILE A 105 -5.89 -0.13 -7.68
N PRO A 106 -6.35 0.81 -8.54
CA PRO A 106 -7.11 0.47 -9.74
C PRO A 106 -6.28 -0.34 -10.72
N ALA A 107 -4.98 -0.03 -10.89
CA ALA A 107 -4.10 -0.80 -11.77
C ALA A 107 -4.06 -2.29 -11.38
N TYR A 108 -4.00 -2.59 -10.09
CA TYR A 108 -4.06 -3.97 -9.61
C TYR A 108 -5.48 -4.55 -9.75
N ALA A 109 -6.50 -3.83 -9.29
CA ALA A 109 -7.88 -4.33 -9.31
C ALA A 109 -8.35 -4.72 -10.73
N PHE A 110 -7.97 -3.94 -11.74
CA PHE A 110 -8.34 -4.15 -13.14
C PHE A 110 -7.29 -4.90 -13.97
N GLY A 111 -6.18 -5.32 -13.37
CA GLY A 111 -5.18 -6.15 -14.05
C GLY A 111 -4.40 -5.43 -15.15
N TRP A 112 -4.04 -4.16 -14.95
CA TRP A 112 -3.27 -3.38 -15.93
C TRP A 112 -1.82 -3.87 -16.01
N VAL A 113 -1.47 -4.46 -17.16
CA VAL A 113 -0.11 -4.94 -17.49
C VAL A 113 0.47 -4.10 -18.63
N PRO A 114 1.74 -3.64 -18.56
CA PRO A 114 2.71 -3.78 -17.45
C PRO A 114 2.59 -2.67 -16.38
N TRP A 115 1.61 -1.77 -16.51
CA TRP A 115 1.54 -0.50 -15.78
C TRP A 115 1.58 -0.63 -14.26
N ARG A 116 0.98 -1.67 -13.69
CA ARG A 116 1.09 -1.95 -12.24
C ARG A 116 2.54 -1.96 -11.77
N SER A 117 3.45 -2.62 -12.49
CA SER A 117 4.85 -2.73 -12.10
C SER A 117 5.61 -1.41 -12.22
N PHE A 118 5.32 -0.63 -13.27
CA PHE A 118 5.90 0.71 -13.42
C PHE A 118 5.45 1.67 -12.31
N ILE A 119 4.16 1.66 -11.96
CA ILE A 119 3.62 2.47 -10.85
C ILE A 119 4.28 2.08 -9.53
N PHE A 120 4.44 0.77 -9.26
CA PHE A 120 5.17 0.30 -8.08
C PHE A 120 6.61 0.83 -8.05
N PHE A 121 7.32 0.73 -9.18
CA PHE A 121 8.70 1.17 -9.27
C PHE A 121 8.84 2.68 -9.02
N VAL A 122 7.93 3.51 -9.52
CA VAL A 122 7.91 4.95 -9.23
C VAL A 122 7.77 5.22 -7.73
N GLY A 123 6.86 4.52 -7.05
CA GLY A 123 6.70 4.63 -5.60
C GLY A 123 7.94 4.19 -4.83
N LEU A 124 8.52 3.05 -5.20
CA LEU A 124 9.76 2.54 -4.61
C LEU A 124 10.92 3.52 -4.81
N LEU A 125 11.10 4.02 -6.03
CA LEU A 125 12.16 4.96 -6.37
C LEU A 125 12.03 6.25 -5.56
N ALA A 126 10.82 6.80 -5.43
CA ALA A 126 10.57 7.98 -4.61
C ALA A 126 10.95 7.76 -3.14
N THR A 127 10.57 6.61 -2.56
CA THR A 127 10.97 6.24 -1.19
C THR A 127 12.49 6.09 -1.05
N THR A 128 13.15 5.40 -1.99
CA THR A 128 14.61 5.22 -1.95
C THR A 128 15.35 6.55 -2.07
N LEU A 129 14.90 7.44 -2.96
CA LEU A 129 15.51 8.76 -3.12
C LEU A 129 15.38 9.63 -1.88
N MET A 130 14.26 9.55 -1.13
CA MET A 130 14.15 10.24 0.15
C MET A 130 15.14 9.73 1.19
N ILE A 131 15.35 8.40 1.26
CA ILE A 131 16.31 7.80 2.18
C ILE A 131 17.73 8.25 1.83
N LEU A 132 18.08 8.23 0.54
CA LEU A 132 19.40 8.67 0.06
C LEU A 132 19.63 10.16 0.29
N ALA A 133 18.59 10.98 0.10
CA ALA A 133 18.67 12.42 0.36
C ALA A 133 18.94 12.73 1.83
N ALA A 134 18.59 11.82 2.75
CA ALA A 134 18.83 12.01 4.18
C ALA A 134 20.27 11.65 4.64
N LEU A 135 21.14 11.20 3.73
CA LEU A 135 22.51 10.79 4.03
C LEU A 135 23.53 11.93 3.89
N PHE A 136 23.13 13.08 3.35
CA PHE A 136 24.02 14.21 3.02
C PHE A 136 23.34 15.54 3.36
#